data_AF-A0A8H3LYX3-F1
#
_entry.id   AF-A0A8H3LYX3-F1
#
_cell.length_a   1.000
_cell.length_b   1.000
_cell.length_c   1.000
_cell.angle_alpha   90.00
_cell.angle_beta   90.00
_cell.angle_gamma   90.00
#
_symmetry.space_group_name_H-M   'P 1'
#
loop_
_entity.id
_entity.type
_entity.pdbx_description
1 polymer ?
#
loop_
_entity_poly.entity_id
_entity_poly.type
_entity_poly.pdbx_seq_one_letter_code
_entity_poly.pdbx_strand_id
1 'polypeptide(L)'
;MTRGYSLEEDLKLLINNSKYRSIKEDSLTKDNTVEAFHAADYFQLSDLQDFITRTVKNTDLGKNYSPELLSKISEKPLSEDNILLNLLVETVAIMPLNNIEFGRLSITGFKYLLSITHEKEMSFATPEYEVFRYSAILAANQVSNDVYNTLIELLPTLEQLDNSVRVGNKFIIDNQTIAEELKPLIEFIDFRRIKAQIIVDIIEPLKIIPTETILGIYRHMALLSNLNLSNTRGIPINEYGYVWDEKACGSKLIIEDDGKVVHAPYGCGFQNVRAKIALEDKGIFEWDVIIEKHCGWSWVGVCASENLDFERFAGSQSTGATVTVHLDMNKRTCAFTVNGTRYREVSEWKDLPPKLYPVVSLCHPGRFRIQPHRKN
;
A
#
# COMPACT_ATOMS: atom_id res chain seq x y z
N MET A 1 30.94 39.74 -16.43
CA MET A 1 30.55 38.85 -17.55
C MET A 1 31.77 38.01 -17.93
N THR A 2 32.00 36.92 -17.20
CA THR A 2 32.95 35.88 -17.63
C THR A 2 32.28 35.08 -18.73
N ARG A 3 33.01 34.86 -19.83
CA ARG A 3 32.58 34.14 -21.03
C ARG A 3 31.93 32.81 -20.64
N GLY A 4 30.69 32.59 -21.10
CA GLY A 4 30.00 31.32 -20.91
C GLY A 4 30.77 30.20 -21.55
N TYR A 5 30.96 29.12 -20.81
CA TYR A 5 31.32 27.84 -21.41
C TYR A 5 30.08 27.29 -22.14
N SER A 6 30.15 26.08 -22.71
CA SER A 6 28.93 25.38 -23.16
C SER A 6 27.88 25.41 -22.04
N LEU A 7 26.59 25.53 -22.36
CA LEU A 7 25.48 25.54 -21.38
C LEU A 7 25.62 24.42 -20.33
N GLU A 8 26.15 23.28 -20.77
CA GLU A 8 26.49 22.11 -19.95
C GLU A 8 27.52 22.41 -18.85
N GLU A 9 28.61 23.10 -19.16
CA GLU A 9 29.68 23.43 -18.22
C GLU A 9 29.24 24.53 -17.23
N ASP A 10 28.44 25.49 -17.71
CA ASP A 10 27.83 26.52 -16.85
C ASP A 10 26.83 25.87 -15.86
N LEU A 11 26.07 24.85 -16.29
CA LEU A 11 25.20 24.05 -15.43
C LEU A 11 25.98 23.21 -14.41
N LYS A 12 27.07 22.52 -14.82
CA LYS A 12 27.94 21.77 -13.90
C LYS A 12 28.55 22.66 -12.82
N LEU A 13 29.00 23.87 -13.18
CA LEU A 13 29.55 24.85 -12.24
C LEU A 13 28.50 25.34 -11.22
N LEU A 14 27.25 25.52 -11.63
CA LEU A 14 26.13 25.86 -10.73
C LEU A 14 25.76 24.69 -9.81
N ILE A 15 25.89 23.44 -10.29
CA ILE A 15 25.59 22.25 -9.52
C ILE A 15 26.60 22.04 -8.37
N ASN A 16 27.90 22.19 -8.67
CA ASN A 16 29.00 21.87 -7.75
C ASN A 16 29.33 22.95 -6.71
N ASN A 17 28.68 24.12 -6.78
CA ASN A 17 28.93 25.18 -5.82
C ASN A 17 28.18 24.93 -4.50
N SER A 18 28.92 24.71 -3.41
CA SER A 18 28.40 24.39 -2.07
C SER A 18 27.42 25.43 -1.52
N LYS A 19 27.54 26.70 -1.95
CA LYS A 19 26.66 27.80 -1.54
C LYS A 19 25.25 27.70 -2.15
N TYR A 20 25.10 26.98 -3.26
CA TYR A 20 23.82 26.74 -3.93
C TYR A 20 23.20 25.40 -3.54
N ARG A 21 23.91 24.55 -2.79
CA ARG A 21 23.41 23.22 -2.40
C ARG A 21 22.24 23.30 -1.41
N SER A 22 22.23 24.28 -0.51
CA SER A 22 21.14 24.47 0.47
C SER A 22 19.91 25.22 -0.09
N ILE A 23 20.05 25.93 -1.21
CA ILE A 23 18.94 26.63 -1.88
C ILE A 23 18.14 25.67 -2.78
N LYS A 24 18.68 24.47 -3.06
CA LYS A 24 18.16 23.55 -4.08
C LYS A 24 17.01 22.64 -3.63
N GLU A 25 16.90 22.28 -2.35
CA GLU A 25 15.82 21.38 -1.92
C GLU A 25 14.43 22.05 -2.07
N ASP A 26 14.32 23.32 -1.69
CA ASP A 26 13.08 24.11 -1.86
C ASP A 26 12.84 24.61 -3.29
N SER A 27 13.79 24.38 -4.20
CA SER A 27 13.69 24.86 -5.60
C SER A 27 12.92 23.91 -6.52
N LEU A 28 12.81 22.64 -6.14
CA LEU A 28 12.08 21.64 -6.89
C LEU A 28 10.60 21.67 -6.51
N THR A 29 9.74 21.82 -7.51
CA THR A 29 8.29 21.82 -7.37
C THR A 29 7.69 20.76 -8.28
N LYS A 30 6.40 20.46 -8.10
CA LYS A 30 5.66 19.55 -8.99
C LYS A 30 5.74 19.99 -10.47
N ASP A 31 5.95 21.28 -10.72
CA ASP A 31 5.90 21.89 -12.04
C ASP A 31 7.25 21.90 -12.78
N ASN A 32 8.38 21.73 -12.09
CA ASN A 32 9.71 21.80 -12.72
C ASN A 32 10.55 20.52 -12.56
N THR A 33 10.15 19.61 -11.67
CA THR A 33 10.97 18.45 -11.29
C THR A 33 11.22 17.49 -12.46
N VAL A 34 10.18 17.21 -13.24
CA VAL A 34 10.28 16.30 -14.39
C VAL A 34 11.10 16.90 -15.51
N GLU A 35 10.92 18.20 -15.81
CA GLU A 35 11.75 18.90 -16.79
C GLU A 35 13.22 18.98 -16.36
N ALA A 36 13.47 19.25 -15.08
CA ALA A 36 14.81 19.26 -14.52
C ALA A 36 15.46 17.87 -14.64
N PHE A 37 14.70 16.80 -14.38
CA PHE A 37 15.18 15.44 -14.53
C PHE A 37 15.50 15.12 -15.99
N HIS A 38 14.61 15.44 -16.94
CA HIS A 38 14.87 15.25 -18.36
C HIS A 38 16.05 16.05 -18.87
N ALA A 39 16.24 17.28 -18.39
CA ALA A 39 17.42 18.07 -18.72
C ALA A 39 18.69 17.42 -18.16
N ALA A 40 18.65 16.93 -16.92
CA ALA A 40 19.75 16.20 -16.31
C ALA A 40 20.09 14.91 -17.08
N ASP A 41 19.09 14.20 -17.58
CA ASP A 41 19.25 13.02 -18.44
C ASP A 41 19.88 13.38 -19.79
N TYR A 42 19.32 14.37 -20.48
CA TYR A 42 19.81 14.83 -21.77
C TYR A 42 21.28 15.30 -21.73
N PHE A 43 21.66 16.04 -20.69
CA PHE A 43 23.03 16.50 -20.48
C PHE A 43 23.93 15.50 -19.73
N GLN A 44 23.43 14.30 -19.43
CA GLN A 44 24.17 13.24 -18.73
C GLN A 44 24.74 13.68 -17.36
N LEU A 45 23.98 14.51 -16.63
CA LEU A 45 24.33 15.05 -15.32
C LEU A 45 23.85 14.10 -14.21
N SER A 46 24.55 12.97 -14.01
CA SER A 46 24.18 11.94 -13.03
C SER A 46 24.00 12.48 -11.61
N ASP A 47 24.88 13.39 -11.16
CA ASP A 47 24.79 14.00 -9.83
C ASP A 47 23.48 14.79 -9.63
N LEU A 48 22.95 15.39 -10.70
CA LEU A 48 21.69 16.11 -10.67
C LEU A 48 20.50 15.14 -10.69
N GLN A 49 20.56 14.05 -11.47
CA GLN A 49 19.55 13.00 -11.44
C GLN A 49 19.42 12.37 -10.05
N ASP A 50 20.56 12.07 -9.41
CA ASP A 50 20.62 11.55 -8.05
C ASP A 50 20.08 12.54 -7.02
N PHE A 51 20.41 13.82 -7.18
CA PHE A 51 19.88 14.88 -6.33
C PHE A 51 18.35 14.98 -6.45
N ILE A 52 17.82 15.02 -7.67
CA ILE A 52 16.37 15.11 -7.91
C ILE A 52 15.65 13.89 -7.34
N THR A 53 16.15 12.69 -7.63
CA THR A 53 15.57 11.42 -7.15
C THR A 53 15.55 11.38 -5.62
N ARG A 54 16.66 11.78 -4.97
CA ARG A 54 16.75 11.84 -3.50
C ARG A 54 15.80 12.88 -2.91
N THR A 55 15.63 14.03 -3.56
CA THR A 55 14.70 15.08 -3.13
C THR A 55 13.24 14.61 -3.23
N VAL A 56 12.86 13.97 -4.34
CA VAL A 56 11.51 13.39 -4.49
C VAL A 56 11.26 12.34 -3.42
N LYS A 57 12.23 11.45 -3.16
CA LYS A 57 12.10 10.37 -2.17
C LYS A 57 11.92 10.88 -0.73
N ASN A 58 12.64 11.93 -0.34
CA ASN A 58 12.81 12.30 1.07
C ASN A 58 11.98 13.51 1.52
N THR A 59 11.36 14.25 0.59
CA THR A 59 10.62 15.47 0.91
C THR A 59 9.11 15.31 0.70
N ASP A 60 8.35 16.32 1.11
CA ASP A 60 6.91 16.41 0.88
C ASP A 60 6.54 16.46 -0.61
N LEU A 61 7.50 16.76 -1.50
CA LEU A 61 7.29 16.75 -2.93
C LEU A 61 6.84 15.37 -3.43
N GLY A 62 7.57 14.30 -3.09
CA GLY A 62 7.18 12.95 -3.46
C GLY A 62 5.91 12.51 -2.75
N LYS A 63 5.82 12.74 -1.44
CA LYS A 63 4.65 12.30 -0.65
C LYS A 63 3.35 12.91 -1.16
N ASN A 64 3.36 14.20 -1.49
CA ASN A 64 2.15 14.93 -1.83
C ASN A 64 1.90 15.02 -3.33
N TYR A 65 2.91 14.89 -4.20
CA TYR A 65 2.77 15.13 -5.63
C TYR A 65 3.25 13.99 -6.53
N SER A 66 3.53 12.79 -5.99
CA SER A 66 3.90 11.63 -6.82
C SER A 66 2.88 11.30 -7.92
N PRO A 67 1.55 11.41 -7.73
CA PRO A 67 0.59 11.17 -8.82
C PRO A 67 0.78 12.14 -10.01
N GLU A 68 0.96 13.43 -9.75
CA GLU A 68 1.17 14.45 -10.77
C GLU A 68 2.52 14.28 -11.45
N LEU A 69 3.58 14.01 -10.66
CA LEU A 69 4.91 13.76 -11.19
C LEU A 69 4.94 12.51 -12.06
N LEU A 70 4.25 11.44 -11.65
CA LEU A 70 4.10 10.20 -12.43
C LEU A 70 3.34 10.46 -13.73
N SER A 71 2.29 11.27 -13.68
CA SER A 71 1.55 11.68 -14.88
C SER A 71 2.45 12.38 -15.88
N LYS A 72 3.25 13.33 -15.39
CA LYS A 72 4.09 14.22 -16.20
C LYS A 72 5.30 13.50 -16.78
N ILE A 73 6.00 12.69 -16.01
CA ILE A 73 7.14 11.90 -16.49
C ILE A 73 6.72 10.89 -17.56
N SER A 74 5.47 10.42 -17.50
CA SER A 74 4.90 9.45 -18.43
C SER A 74 4.45 10.04 -19.78
N GLU A 75 4.43 11.37 -19.94
CA GLU A 75 4.06 12.02 -21.21
C GLU A 75 5.05 11.73 -22.33
N LYS A 76 6.29 11.38 -21.97
CA LYS A 76 7.33 10.97 -22.92
C LYS A 76 7.60 9.47 -22.80
N PRO A 77 7.86 8.77 -23.92
CA PRO A 77 8.30 7.38 -23.87
C PRO A 77 9.59 7.28 -23.06
N LEU A 78 9.57 6.48 -22.01
CA LEU A 78 10.73 6.21 -21.16
C LEU A 78 10.99 4.72 -21.07
N SER A 79 12.26 4.35 -20.84
CA SER A 79 12.59 2.98 -20.47
C SER A 79 12.02 2.65 -19.10
N GLU A 80 11.58 1.40 -18.89
CA GLU A 80 11.24 0.87 -17.57
C GLU A 80 12.42 0.96 -16.58
N ASP A 81 13.66 1.09 -17.06
CA ASP A 81 14.84 1.25 -16.20
C ASP A 81 15.02 2.68 -15.64
N ASN A 82 14.10 3.60 -15.95
CA ASN A 82 14.20 4.98 -15.49
C ASN A 82 14.02 5.08 -13.96
N ILE A 83 15.07 5.55 -13.28
CA ILE A 83 15.15 5.58 -11.81
C ILE A 83 14.03 6.44 -11.19
N LEU A 84 13.74 7.61 -11.78
CA LEU A 84 12.69 8.50 -11.24
C LEU A 84 11.29 7.93 -11.50
N LEU A 85 11.05 7.34 -12.67
CA LEU A 85 9.79 6.66 -12.99
C LEU A 85 9.52 5.53 -11.98
N ASN A 86 10.49 4.64 -11.76
CA ASN A 86 10.34 3.52 -10.83
C ASN A 86 10.10 3.99 -9.40
N LEU A 87 10.82 5.02 -8.93
CA LEU A 87 10.57 5.62 -7.61
C LEU A 87 9.15 6.16 -7.47
N LEU A 88 8.64 6.85 -8.49
CA LEU A 88 7.29 7.40 -8.49
C LEU A 88 6.24 6.28 -8.52
N VAL A 89 6.46 5.23 -9.32
CA VAL A 89 5.59 4.05 -9.34
C VAL A 89 5.55 3.35 -7.99
N GLU A 90 6.70 3.09 -7.35
CA GLU A 90 6.77 2.51 -6.01
C GLU A 90 6.00 3.36 -4.99
N THR A 91 6.14 4.68 -5.08
CA THR A 91 5.48 5.61 -4.16
C THR A 91 3.96 5.64 -4.38
N VAL A 92 3.49 5.68 -5.62
CA VAL A 92 2.05 5.70 -5.94
C VAL A 92 1.40 4.33 -5.70
N ALA A 93 2.11 3.22 -5.92
CA ALA A 93 1.58 1.87 -5.74
C ALA A 93 1.16 1.59 -4.28
N ILE A 94 1.83 2.22 -3.31
CA ILE A 94 1.47 2.10 -1.88
C ILE A 94 0.41 3.10 -1.42
N MET A 95 -0.05 4.01 -2.30
CA MET A 95 -1.16 4.91 -2.02
C MET A 95 -2.48 4.22 -2.44
N PRO A 96 -3.49 4.14 -1.55
CA PRO A 96 -4.81 3.69 -1.96
C PRO A 96 -5.36 4.59 -3.07
N LEU A 97 -5.75 4.03 -4.22
CA LEU A 97 -6.21 4.84 -5.36
C LEU A 97 -7.46 5.66 -5.03
N ASN A 98 -8.30 5.19 -4.10
CA ASN A 98 -9.44 5.95 -3.60
C ASN A 98 -9.05 7.28 -2.92
N ASN A 99 -7.81 7.40 -2.44
CA ASN A 99 -7.29 8.62 -1.83
C ASN A 99 -6.65 9.57 -2.87
N ILE A 100 -6.50 9.13 -4.12
CA ILE A 100 -5.98 9.94 -5.21
C ILE A 100 -7.17 10.57 -5.92
N GLU A 101 -7.33 11.89 -5.78
CA GLU A 101 -8.36 12.63 -6.50
C GLU A 101 -8.23 12.42 -8.02
N PHE A 102 -9.37 12.24 -8.69
CA PHE A 102 -9.42 12.12 -10.14
C PHE A 102 -8.85 13.39 -10.79
N GLY A 103 -8.02 13.21 -11.81
CA GLY A 103 -7.30 14.30 -12.48
C GLY A 103 -5.88 14.55 -11.97
N ARG A 104 -5.51 14.03 -10.79
CA ARG A 104 -4.11 14.08 -10.32
C ARG A 104 -3.21 13.05 -11.01
N LEU A 105 -3.79 11.92 -11.41
CA LEU A 105 -3.12 10.88 -12.17
C LEU A 105 -3.73 10.78 -13.57
N SER A 106 -2.92 11.00 -14.61
CA SER A 106 -3.34 10.87 -16.02
C SER A 106 -3.52 9.41 -16.42
N ILE A 107 -4.26 9.15 -17.50
CA ILE A 107 -4.41 7.78 -18.05
C ILE A 107 -3.05 7.19 -18.42
N THR A 108 -2.16 7.97 -19.02
CA THR A 108 -0.81 7.50 -19.37
C THR A 108 0.00 7.18 -18.12
N GLY A 109 0.01 8.05 -17.11
CA GLY A 109 0.70 7.80 -15.84
C GLY A 109 0.14 6.58 -15.11
N PHE A 110 -1.17 6.40 -15.13
CA PHE A 110 -1.82 5.24 -14.57
C PHE A 110 -1.50 3.97 -15.35
N LYS A 111 -1.42 4.01 -16.68
CA LYS A 111 -0.98 2.89 -17.51
C LYS A 111 0.45 2.46 -17.13
N TYR A 112 1.38 3.39 -16.93
CA TYR A 112 2.72 3.05 -16.46
C TYR A 112 2.69 2.42 -15.06
N LEU A 113 1.93 2.97 -14.11
CA LEU A 113 1.72 2.36 -12.79
C LEU A 113 1.25 0.91 -12.92
N LEU A 114 0.22 0.65 -13.72
CA LEU A 114 -0.33 -0.69 -13.88
C LEU A 114 0.63 -1.63 -14.60
N SER A 115 1.27 -1.19 -15.69
CA SER A 115 2.20 -2.03 -16.46
C SER A 115 3.44 -2.45 -15.65
N ILE A 116 4.01 -1.53 -14.85
CA ILE A 116 5.18 -1.83 -14.03
C ILE A 116 4.81 -2.69 -12.83
N THR A 117 3.61 -2.55 -12.27
CA THR A 117 3.17 -3.35 -11.11
C THR A 117 2.49 -4.67 -11.48
N HIS A 118 2.12 -4.88 -12.75
CA HIS A 118 1.45 -6.07 -13.22
C HIS A 118 2.38 -7.29 -13.18
N GLU A 119 1.97 -8.35 -12.48
CA GLU A 119 2.72 -9.61 -12.33
C GLU A 119 4.15 -9.48 -11.75
N LYS A 120 4.53 -8.31 -11.23
CA LYS A 120 5.80 -8.09 -10.53
C LYS A 120 5.62 -8.23 -9.01
N GLU A 121 6.66 -8.71 -8.31
CA GLU A 121 6.69 -8.78 -6.84
C GLU A 121 6.85 -7.38 -6.21
N MET A 122 5.87 -6.51 -6.43
CA MET A 122 5.82 -5.15 -5.88
C MET A 122 4.67 -5.00 -4.89
N SER A 123 4.84 -4.16 -3.88
CA SER A 123 3.74 -3.77 -3.00
C SER A 123 2.69 -2.99 -3.78
N PHE A 124 1.41 -3.29 -3.53
CA PHE A 124 0.31 -2.56 -4.14
C PHE A 124 -0.85 -2.46 -3.15
N ALA A 125 -1.23 -1.24 -2.77
CA ALA A 125 -2.18 -0.97 -1.69
C ALA A 125 -3.63 -1.26 -2.09
N THR A 126 -3.93 -1.15 -3.38
CA THR A 126 -5.32 -1.05 -3.83
C THR A 126 -5.85 -2.40 -4.33
N PRO A 127 -7.00 -2.86 -3.83
CA PRO A 127 -7.67 -4.05 -4.35
C PRO A 127 -8.02 -3.93 -5.83
N GLU A 128 -8.04 -5.06 -6.52
CA GLU A 128 -8.17 -5.16 -7.96
C GLU A 128 -9.50 -4.60 -8.48
N TYR A 129 -10.56 -4.72 -7.70
CA TYR A 129 -11.83 -4.05 -8.00
C TYR A 129 -11.69 -2.52 -7.98
N GLU A 130 -10.95 -1.97 -7.03
CA GLU A 130 -10.74 -0.53 -6.91
C GLU A 130 -9.77 -0.02 -7.98
N VAL A 131 -8.86 -0.87 -8.46
CA VAL A 131 -8.09 -0.61 -9.68
C VAL A 131 -9.02 -0.49 -10.88
N PHE A 132 -9.91 -1.46 -11.09
CA PHE A 132 -10.91 -1.39 -12.16
C PHE A 132 -11.80 -0.14 -12.04
N ARG A 133 -12.30 0.14 -10.83
CA ARG A 133 -13.10 1.33 -10.53
C ARG A 133 -12.38 2.61 -10.95
N TYR A 134 -11.12 2.77 -10.55
CA TYR A 134 -10.32 3.93 -10.89
C TYR A 134 -10.11 4.04 -12.41
N SER A 135 -9.80 2.91 -13.08
CA SER A 135 -9.68 2.84 -14.54
C SER A 135 -10.95 3.31 -15.26
N ALA A 136 -12.11 2.78 -14.85
CA ALA A 136 -13.39 3.06 -15.49
C ALA A 136 -13.82 4.52 -15.29
N ILE A 137 -13.59 5.09 -14.11
CA ILE A 137 -13.89 6.50 -13.83
C ILE A 137 -12.92 7.43 -14.58
N LEU A 138 -11.63 7.08 -14.68
CA LEU A 138 -10.68 7.84 -15.50
C LEU A 138 -11.07 7.84 -16.98
N ALA A 139 -11.45 6.69 -17.53
CA ALA A 139 -11.94 6.57 -18.91
C ALA A 139 -13.22 7.39 -19.12
N ALA A 140 -14.18 7.30 -18.20
CA ALA A 140 -15.41 8.08 -18.20
C ALA A 140 -15.15 9.60 -18.22
N ASN A 141 -14.14 10.07 -17.48
CA ASN A 141 -13.74 11.47 -17.43
C ASN A 141 -13.20 12.00 -18.77
N GLN A 142 -12.67 11.13 -19.66
CA GLN A 142 -12.29 11.53 -21.02
C GLN A 142 -13.49 11.69 -21.94
N VAL A 143 -14.61 11.02 -21.64
CA VAL A 143 -15.82 11.07 -22.46
C VAL A 143 -16.62 12.34 -22.14
N SER A 144 -17.07 12.51 -20.89
CA SER A 144 -17.77 13.73 -20.44
C SER A 144 -17.94 13.76 -18.92
N ASN A 145 -18.23 14.94 -18.37
CA ASN A 145 -18.56 15.09 -16.94
C ASN A 145 -19.82 14.31 -16.53
N ASP A 146 -20.81 14.20 -17.41
CA ASP A 146 -22.05 13.46 -17.11
C ASP A 146 -21.80 11.96 -17.01
N VAL A 147 -20.96 11.43 -17.90
CA VAL A 147 -20.53 10.02 -17.89
C VAL A 147 -19.66 9.75 -16.66
N TYR A 148 -18.74 10.64 -16.32
CA TYR A 148 -17.94 10.58 -15.09
C TYR A 148 -18.81 10.51 -13.83
N ASN A 149 -19.79 11.42 -13.68
CA ASN A 149 -20.68 11.43 -12.53
C ASN A 149 -21.53 10.16 -12.44
N THR A 150 -22.01 9.67 -13.59
CA THR A 150 -22.80 8.43 -13.67
C THR A 150 -21.97 7.22 -13.22
N LEU A 151 -20.71 7.11 -13.65
CA LEU A 151 -19.84 5.98 -13.31
C LEU A 151 -19.41 6.00 -11.84
N ILE A 152 -19.23 7.18 -11.23
CA ILE A 152 -18.97 7.29 -9.79
C ILE A 152 -20.12 6.70 -8.97
N GLU A 153 -21.37 6.93 -9.36
CA GLU A 153 -22.54 6.39 -8.67
C GLU A 153 -22.72 4.88 -8.90
N LEU A 154 -22.37 4.41 -10.12
CA LEU A 154 -22.49 3.01 -10.50
C LEU A 154 -21.36 2.13 -9.95
N LEU A 155 -20.21 2.73 -9.62
CA LEU A 155 -19.03 2.05 -9.09
C LEU A 155 -18.75 2.54 -7.66
N PRO A 156 -19.43 1.97 -6.64
CA PRO A 156 -19.14 2.29 -5.24
C PRO A 156 -17.76 1.79 -4.82
N THR A 157 -17.17 2.37 -3.78
CA THR A 157 -15.95 1.84 -3.14
C THR A 157 -16.23 0.51 -2.43
N LEU A 158 -15.20 -0.28 -2.10
CA LEU A 158 -15.41 -1.51 -1.33
C LEU A 158 -16.05 -1.23 0.04
N GLU A 159 -15.64 -0.13 0.69
CA GLU A 159 -16.24 0.32 1.95
C GLU A 159 -17.75 0.60 1.83
N GLN A 160 -18.19 1.19 0.72
CA GLN A 160 -19.61 1.42 0.47
C GLN A 160 -20.38 0.11 0.22
N LEU A 161 -19.76 -0.86 -0.45
CA LEU A 161 -20.36 -2.19 -0.68
C LEU A 161 -20.54 -2.98 0.61
N ASP A 162 -19.55 -2.94 1.52
CA ASP A 162 -19.65 -3.58 2.83
C ASP A 162 -20.78 -2.96 3.68
N ASN A 163 -21.06 -1.67 3.49
CA ASN A 163 -22.18 -0.96 4.11
C ASN A 163 -23.53 -1.19 3.39
N SER A 164 -23.62 -2.18 2.49
CA SER A 164 -24.85 -2.57 1.77
C SER A 164 -25.49 -1.45 0.93
N VAL A 165 -24.69 -0.50 0.43
CA VAL A 165 -25.18 0.52 -0.50
C VAL A 165 -25.62 -0.16 -1.81
N ARG A 166 -26.91 -0.07 -2.15
CA ARG A 166 -27.44 -0.61 -3.41
C ARG A 166 -27.18 0.37 -4.54
N VAL A 167 -26.46 -0.08 -5.56
CA VAL A 167 -26.32 0.66 -6.82
C VAL A 167 -27.66 0.64 -7.55
N GLY A 168 -28.19 1.80 -7.89
CA GLY A 168 -29.42 1.90 -8.68
C GLY A 168 -29.19 1.54 -10.15
N ASN A 169 -30.22 1.04 -10.84
CA ASN A 169 -30.17 0.77 -12.27
C ASN A 169 -30.16 2.09 -13.08
N LYS A 170 -28.99 2.73 -13.21
CA LYS A 170 -28.80 3.83 -14.18
C LYS A 170 -28.26 3.26 -15.49
N PHE A 171 -28.87 3.68 -16.59
CA PHE A 171 -28.44 3.29 -17.94
C PHE A 171 -27.28 4.17 -18.40
N ILE A 172 -26.22 3.54 -18.93
CA ILE A 172 -25.12 4.23 -19.61
C ILE A 172 -25.43 4.23 -21.11
N ILE A 173 -25.51 5.42 -21.72
CA ILE A 173 -25.76 5.59 -23.15
C ILE A 173 -24.46 5.44 -23.97
N ASP A 174 -23.31 5.83 -23.41
CA ASP A 174 -22.01 5.90 -24.10
C ASP A 174 -21.05 4.76 -23.73
N ASN A 175 -21.58 3.59 -23.40
CA ASN A 175 -20.78 2.43 -22.95
C ASN A 175 -19.71 2.00 -23.97
N GLN A 176 -19.97 2.13 -25.27
CA GLN A 176 -18.98 1.85 -26.31
C GLN A 176 -17.79 2.83 -26.27
N THR A 177 -18.04 4.12 -26.07
CA THR A 177 -16.99 5.14 -25.99
C THR A 177 -16.13 4.93 -24.74
N ILE A 178 -16.76 4.61 -23.61
CA ILE A 178 -16.05 4.27 -22.36
C ILE A 178 -15.16 3.03 -22.58
N ALA A 179 -15.67 2.01 -23.28
CA ALA A 179 -14.92 0.79 -23.54
C ALA A 179 -13.65 1.05 -24.37
N GLU A 180 -13.71 1.93 -25.38
CA GLU A 180 -12.52 2.29 -26.17
C GLU A 180 -11.47 3.06 -25.34
N GLU A 181 -11.89 4.00 -24.50
CA GLU A 181 -11.00 4.74 -23.59
C GLU A 181 -10.41 3.83 -22.48
N LEU A 182 -11.17 2.83 -22.04
CA LEU A 182 -10.76 1.89 -21.00
C LEU A 182 -9.81 0.80 -21.53
N LYS A 183 -9.93 0.43 -22.81
CA LYS A 183 -9.15 -0.62 -23.50
C LYS A 183 -7.65 -0.66 -23.18
N PRO A 184 -6.88 0.45 -23.20
CA PRO A 184 -5.45 0.42 -22.89
C PRO A 184 -5.11 0.07 -21.44
N LEU A 185 -6.10 0.03 -20.54
CA LEU A 185 -5.93 -0.31 -19.12
C LEU A 185 -6.42 -1.71 -18.78
N ILE A 186 -7.40 -2.25 -19.53
CA ILE A 186 -8.06 -3.54 -19.25
C ILE A 186 -7.05 -4.68 -19.19
N GLU A 187 -6.05 -4.69 -20.07
CA GLU A 187 -5.05 -5.75 -20.16
C GLU A 187 -4.23 -5.93 -18.88
N PHE A 188 -4.13 -4.87 -18.06
CA PHE A 188 -3.40 -4.90 -16.80
C PHE A 188 -4.30 -5.21 -15.60
N ILE A 189 -5.60 -5.46 -15.78
CA ILE A 189 -6.53 -5.75 -14.67
C ILE A 189 -6.76 -7.25 -14.57
N ASP A 190 -6.42 -7.82 -13.42
CA ASP A 190 -6.64 -9.22 -13.10
C ASP A 190 -8.03 -9.45 -12.50
N PHE A 191 -9.06 -9.44 -13.34
CA PHE A 191 -10.44 -9.66 -12.90
C PHE A 191 -10.66 -10.97 -12.12
N ARG A 192 -9.73 -11.94 -12.20
CA ARG A 192 -9.79 -13.20 -11.41
C ARG A 192 -9.66 -12.94 -9.91
N ARG A 193 -9.10 -11.79 -9.50
CA ARG A 193 -8.94 -11.36 -8.10
C ARG A 193 -10.14 -10.57 -7.56
N ILE A 194 -11.15 -10.32 -8.40
CA ILE A 194 -12.38 -9.61 -8.02
C ILE A 194 -13.43 -10.64 -7.60
N LYS A 195 -14.14 -10.37 -6.49
CA LYS A 195 -15.22 -11.24 -6.01
C LYS A 195 -16.26 -11.47 -7.10
N ALA A 196 -16.68 -12.72 -7.31
CA ALA A 196 -17.66 -13.09 -8.34
C ALA A 196 -18.96 -12.28 -8.26
N GLN A 197 -19.44 -11.99 -7.05
CA GLN A 197 -20.63 -11.16 -6.84
C GLN A 197 -20.47 -9.75 -7.41
N ILE A 198 -19.29 -9.13 -7.26
CA ILE A 198 -18.99 -7.81 -7.81
C ILE A 198 -18.97 -7.87 -9.35
N ILE A 199 -18.42 -8.94 -9.92
CA ILE A 199 -18.43 -9.14 -11.38
C ILE A 199 -19.86 -9.16 -11.92
N VAL A 200 -20.73 -9.97 -11.32
CA VAL A 200 -22.12 -10.19 -11.79
C VAL A 200 -23.01 -8.98 -11.53
N ASP A 201 -22.95 -8.39 -10.34
CA ASP A 201 -23.89 -7.35 -9.93
C ASP A 201 -23.49 -5.96 -10.43
N ILE A 202 -22.19 -5.73 -10.65
CA ILE A 202 -21.64 -4.38 -10.88
C ILE A 202 -20.91 -4.31 -12.22
N ILE A 203 -19.93 -5.18 -12.49
CA ILE A 203 -19.04 -4.98 -13.66
C ILE A 203 -19.72 -5.39 -14.97
N GLU A 204 -20.28 -6.60 -15.04
CA GLU A 204 -20.93 -7.13 -16.25
C GLU A 204 -22.09 -6.23 -16.73
N PRO A 205 -23.00 -5.73 -15.87
CA PRO A 205 -24.12 -4.90 -16.31
C PRO A 205 -23.72 -3.59 -16.98
N LEU A 206 -22.52 -3.06 -16.71
CA LEU A 206 -22.03 -1.81 -17.31
C LEU A 206 -21.77 -1.96 -18.82
N LYS A 207 -21.48 -3.17 -19.29
CA LYS A 207 -21.14 -3.46 -20.69
C LYS A 207 -19.98 -2.62 -21.25
N ILE A 208 -19.03 -2.25 -20.38
CA ILE A 208 -17.80 -1.53 -20.74
C ILE A 208 -16.58 -2.45 -20.84
N ILE A 209 -16.75 -3.73 -20.50
CA ILE A 209 -15.74 -4.78 -20.61
C ILE A 209 -16.09 -5.72 -21.78
N PRO A 210 -15.12 -6.14 -22.61
CA PRO A 210 -15.36 -7.10 -23.68
C PRO A 210 -16.03 -8.38 -23.18
N THR A 211 -17.00 -8.89 -23.95
CA THR A 211 -17.76 -10.10 -23.57
C THR A 211 -16.85 -11.31 -23.44
N GLU A 212 -15.82 -11.40 -24.26
CA GLU A 212 -14.79 -12.45 -24.24
C GLU A 212 -14.03 -12.47 -22.91
N THR A 213 -13.73 -11.29 -22.35
CA THR A 213 -13.08 -11.15 -21.04
C THR A 213 -13.99 -11.67 -19.93
N ILE A 214 -15.27 -11.26 -19.92
CA ILE A 214 -16.28 -11.74 -18.95
C ILE A 214 -16.45 -13.26 -19.02
N LEU A 215 -16.59 -13.81 -20.23
CA LEU A 215 -16.70 -15.26 -20.43
C LEU A 215 -15.44 -16.00 -19.96
N GLY A 216 -14.25 -15.43 -20.16
CA GLY A 216 -12.99 -15.96 -19.65
C GLY A 216 -12.99 -16.05 -18.12
N ILE A 217 -13.49 -15.02 -17.45
CA ILE A 217 -13.63 -14.98 -15.97
C ILE A 217 -14.57 -16.08 -15.49
N TYR A 218 -15.76 -16.22 -16.09
CA TYR A 218 -16.71 -17.27 -15.69
C TYR A 218 -16.16 -18.68 -15.90
N ARG A 219 -15.47 -18.93 -17.02
CA ARG A 219 -14.80 -20.22 -17.25
C ARG A 219 -13.75 -20.49 -16.18
N HIS A 220 -12.97 -19.49 -15.79
CA HIS A 220 -11.98 -19.61 -14.72
C HIS A 220 -12.63 -19.93 -13.36
N MET A 221 -13.68 -19.19 -12.99
CA MET A 221 -14.43 -19.41 -11.74
C MET A 221 -15.06 -20.81 -11.68
N ALA A 222 -15.59 -21.32 -12.79
CA ALA A 222 -16.17 -22.65 -12.87
C ALA A 222 -15.12 -23.77 -12.73
N LEU A 223 -13.88 -23.54 -13.18
CA LEU A 223 -12.79 -24.51 -13.14
C LEU A 223 -12.08 -24.58 -11.78
N LEU A 224 -12.00 -23.47 -11.05
CA LEU A 224 -11.17 -23.33 -9.85
C LEU A 224 -12.03 -22.96 -8.64
N SER A 225 -12.81 -23.93 -8.15
CA SER A 225 -13.76 -23.71 -7.05
C SER A 225 -13.11 -23.39 -5.69
N ASN A 226 -11.76 -23.36 -5.57
CA ASN A 226 -11.05 -23.31 -4.28
C ASN A 226 -9.78 -22.43 -4.23
N LEU A 227 -9.45 -21.62 -5.25
CA LEU A 227 -8.29 -20.71 -5.16
C LEU A 227 -8.72 -19.35 -4.60
N ASN A 228 -8.44 -19.13 -3.32
CA ASN A 228 -8.54 -17.81 -2.70
C ASN A 228 -7.32 -16.97 -3.11
N LEU A 229 -7.40 -16.32 -4.27
CA LEU A 229 -6.45 -15.27 -4.64
C LEU A 229 -6.64 -14.06 -3.70
N SER A 230 -5.54 -13.40 -3.33
CA SER A 230 -5.62 -12.09 -2.68
C SER A 230 -6.34 -11.11 -3.62
N ASN A 231 -7.13 -10.22 -3.01
CA ASN A 231 -7.84 -9.17 -3.74
C ASN A 231 -6.90 -8.07 -4.27
N THR A 232 -5.61 -8.02 -3.90
CA THR A 232 -4.62 -7.11 -4.46
C THR A 232 -3.66 -7.85 -5.41
N ARG A 233 -3.14 -7.16 -6.44
CA ARG A 233 -2.15 -7.71 -7.41
C ARG A 233 -0.72 -7.80 -6.89
N GLY A 234 -0.38 -6.95 -5.93
CA GLY A 234 0.96 -6.88 -5.35
C GLY A 234 1.09 -7.66 -4.05
N ILE A 235 2.27 -7.56 -3.45
CA ILE A 235 2.51 -7.96 -2.06
C ILE A 235 1.50 -7.15 -1.21
N PRO A 236 0.50 -7.79 -0.58
CA PRO A 236 -0.53 -7.05 0.14
C PRO A 236 0.13 -6.37 1.33
N ILE A 237 0.02 -5.04 1.38
CA ILE A 237 0.66 -4.20 2.39
C ILE A 237 0.24 -4.63 3.81
N ASN A 238 -0.97 -5.18 3.95
CA ASN A 238 -1.53 -5.70 5.19
C ASN A 238 -1.47 -7.24 5.36
N GLU A 239 -1.08 -8.04 4.36
CA GLU A 239 -0.94 -9.50 4.55
C GLU A 239 0.49 -9.93 4.95
N TYR A 240 1.49 -9.10 4.66
CA TYR A 240 2.89 -9.32 5.08
C TYR A 240 3.38 -8.35 6.17
N GLY A 241 2.56 -7.37 6.61
CA GLY A 241 2.92 -6.50 7.73
C GLY A 241 2.97 -7.22 9.09
N TYR A 242 2.35 -8.39 9.15
CA TYR A 242 2.33 -9.28 10.30
C TYR A 242 3.42 -10.35 10.18
N VAL A 243 4.67 -9.90 10.26
CA VAL A 243 5.85 -10.75 10.44
C VAL A 243 6.71 -10.19 11.57
N TRP A 244 7.35 -11.07 12.32
CA TRP A 244 8.27 -10.74 13.39
C TRP A 244 9.58 -10.15 12.84
N ASP A 245 10.15 -9.18 13.56
CA ASP A 245 11.39 -8.52 13.19
C ASP A 245 12.60 -9.28 13.78
N GLU A 246 13.36 -9.99 12.95
CA GLU A 246 14.60 -10.65 13.37
C GLU A 246 15.62 -9.71 14.04
N LYS A 247 15.61 -8.42 13.68
CA LYS A 247 16.53 -7.43 14.26
C LYS A 247 16.04 -6.87 15.59
N ALA A 248 14.76 -7.05 15.91
CA ALA A 248 14.13 -6.60 17.15
C ALA A 248 13.45 -7.78 17.85
N CYS A 249 14.25 -8.84 18.02
CA CYS A 249 13.90 -10.11 18.60
C CYS A 249 14.92 -10.47 19.69
N GLY A 250 14.45 -11.05 20.79
CA GLY A 250 15.33 -11.56 21.84
C GLY A 250 16.29 -12.62 21.30
N SER A 251 17.52 -12.59 21.80
CA SER A 251 18.66 -13.34 21.26
C SER A 251 18.51 -14.88 21.20
N LYS A 252 17.56 -15.46 21.95
CA LYS A 252 17.32 -16.92 22.01
C LYS A 252 16.02 -17.33 21.32
N LEU A 253 15.18 -16.38 20.90
CA LEU A 253 13.96 -16.67 20.17
C LEU A 253 14.30 -17.04 18.72
N ILE A 254 13.52 -17.97 18.17
CA ILE A 254 13.67 -18.43 16.79
C ILE A 254 12.44 -18.00 16.02
N ILE A 255 12.65 -17.31 14.90
CA ILE A 255 11.62 -16.92 13.96
C ILE A 255 11.63 -17.90 12.79
N GLU A 256 10.46 -18.41 12.43
CA GLU A 256 10.27 -19.39 11.35
C GLU A 256 8.98 -19.09 10.57
N ASP A 257 8.67 -19.92 9.57
CA ASP A 257 7.46 -19.83 8.75
C ASP A 257 7.31 -18.44 8.09
N ASP A 258 8.34 -18.06 7.33
CA ASP A 258 8.47 -16.78 6.62
C ASP A 258 8.27 -15.56 7.53
N GLY A 259 8.72 -15.64 8.78
CA GLY A 259 8.63 -14.55 9.74
C GLY A 259 7.34 -14.52 10.54
N LYS A 260 6.37 -15.40 10.27
CA LYS A 260 5.04 -15.35 10.91
C LYS A 260 5.00 -16.00 12.27
N VAL A 261 5.95 -16.91 12.55
CA VAL A 261 6.00 -17.66 13.80
C VAL A 261 7.25 -17.29 14.58
N VAL A 262 7.10 -17.12 15.89
CA VAL A 262 8.20 -17.05 16.85
C VAL A 262 8.06 -18.15 17.89
N HIS A 263 9.15 -18.82 18.24
CA HIS A 263 9.14 -19.83 19.29
C HIS A 263 10.36 -19.76 20.22
N ALA A 264 10.17 -20.26 21.44
CA ALA A 264 11.18 -20.27 22.49
C ALA A 264 11.75 -21.69 22.71
N PRO A 265 13.03 -21.95 22.35
CA PRO A 265 13.67 -23.26 22.51
C PRO A 265 13.90 -23.61 24.01
N TYR A 266 14.27 -24.86 24.29
CA TYR A 266 14.53 -25.31 25.66
C TYR A 266 15.59 -24.45 26.36
N GLY A 267 15.32 -24.01 27.59
CA GLY A 267 16.19 -23.11 28.34
C GLY A 267 16.09 -21.63 27.97
N CYS A 268 15.17 -21.25 27.06
CA CYS A 268 14.84 -19.86 26.79
C CYS A 268 13.98 -19.26 27.91
N GLY A 269 14.52 -18.24 28.58
CA GLY A 269 13.76 -17.39 29.51
C GLY A 269 12.79 -16.46 28.77
N PHE A 270 12.23 -15.50 29.48
CA PHE A 270 11.35 -14.49 28.90
C PHE A 270 12.09 -13.56 27.96
N GLN A 271 11.65 -13.50 26.71
CA GLN A 271 12.15 -12.58 25.72
C GLN A 271 11.01 -12.01 24.88
N ASN A 272 11.27 -10.85 24.27
CA ASN A 272 10.31 -10.10 23.49
C ASN A 272 10.64 -10.18 22.00
N VAL A 273 9.62 -10.10 21.16
CA VAL A 273 9.77 -9.81 19.73
C VAL A 273 8.67 -8.86 19.30
N ARG A 274 9.01 -7.89 18.45
CA ARG A 274 8.04 -7.01 17.81
C ARG A 274 7.87 -7.32 16.33
N ALA A 275 6.78 -6.89 15.73
CA ALA A 275 6.58 -6.98 14.30
C ALA A 275 7.53 -6.02 13.54
N LYS A 276 7.83 -6.38 12.29
CA LYS A 276 8.75 -5.67 11.39
C LYS A 276 8.21 -4.31 10.97
N ILE A 277 6.91 -4.22 10.70
CA ILE A 277 6.25 -3.01 10.23
C ILE A 277 5.62 -2.26 11.40
N ALA A 278 5.80 -0.95 11.39
CA ALA A 278 5.17 -0.05 12.35
C ALA A 278 3.72 0.25 11.93
N LEU A 279 2.84 0.32 12.90
CA LEU A 279 1.50 0.90 12.79
C LEU A 279 1.66 2.40 13.03
N GLU A 280 1.72 3.14 11.94
CA GLU A 280 1.84 4.60 11.87
C GLU A 280 0.56 5.17 11.23
N ASP A 281 0.37 6.49 11.33
CA ASP A 281 -0.77 7.22 10.76
C ASP A 281 -2.14 7.03 11.44
N LYS A 282 -3.10 7.85 11.02
CA LYS A 282 -4.50 7.80 11.46
C LYS A 282 -5.17 6.58 10.84
N GLY A 283 -5.70 5.69 11.67
CA GLY A 283 -6.31 4.44 11.19
C GLY A 283 -6.77 3.53 12.32
N ILE A 284 -7.53 2.50 11.94
CA ILE A 284 -7.91 1.39 12.81
C ILE A 284 -7.14 0.17 12.34
N PHE A 285 -6.36 -0.43 13.23
CA PHE A 285 -5.54 -1.61 12.95
C PHE A 285 -6.02 -2.80 13.77
N GLU A 286 -6.17 -3.94 13.11
CA GLU A 286 -6.63 -5.18 13.73
C GLU A 286 -5.75 -6.35 13.29
N TRP A 287 -5.25 -7.12 14.26
CA TRP A 287 -4.45 -8.32 14.00
C TRP A 287 -4.70 -9.39 15.03
N ASP A 288 -4.44 -10.63 14.64
CA ASP A 288 -4.53 -11.78 15.53
C ASP A 288 -3.13 -12.26 15.92
N VAL A 289 -2.98 -12.60 17.19
CA VAL A 289 -1.90 -13.45 17.68
C VAL A 289 -2.48 -14.79 18.10
N ILE A 290 -1.97 -15.86 17.50
CA ILE A 290 -2.36 -17.25 17.77
C ILE A 290 -1.27 -17.88 18.63
N ILE A 291 -1.66 -18.34 19.82
CA ILE A 291 -0.77 -19.08 20.72
C ILE A 291 -0.82 -20.56 20.32
N GLU A 292 0.07 -20.98 19.42
CA GLU A 292 0.14 -22.37 18.91
C GLU A 292 0.73 -23.34 19.94
N LYS A 293 1.65 -22.87 20.77
CA LYS A 293 2.14 -23.61 21.95
C LYS A 293 2.21 -22.69 23.15
N HIS A 294 1.58 -23.12 24.24
CA HIS A 294 1.50 -22.34 25.46
C HIS A 294 2.81 -22.38 26.26
N CYS A 295 3.20 -21.22 26.78
CA CYS A 295 4.16 -21.09 27.88
C CYS A 295 3.50 -20.40 29.07
N GLY A 296 3.93 -20.78 30.29
CA GLY A 296 3.26 -20.43 31.55
C GLY A 296 2.92 -18.95 31.75
N TRP A 297 3.65 -18.04 31.09
CA TRP A 297 3.25 -16.64 30.94
C TRP A 297 3.44 -16.22 29.47
N SER A 298 2.46 -15.53 28.88
CA SER A 298 2.42 -15.13 27.46
C SER A 298 1.88 -13.70 27.33
N TRP A 299 2.49 -12.86 26.48
CA TRP A 299 2.13 -11.45 26.26
C TRP A 299 1.75 -11.16 24.82
N VAL A 300 0.71 -10.35 24.64
CA VAL A 300 0.33 -9.75 23.35
C VAL A 300 -0.01 -8.27 23.59
N GLY A 301 0.58 -7.37 22.83
CA GLY A 301 0.32 -5.93 22.96
C GLY A 301 0.95 -5.10 21.86
N VAL A 302 1.25 -3.84 22.19
CA VAL A 302 1.97 -2.90 21.31
C VAL A 302 3.15 -2.25 22.04
N CYS A 303 4.19 -1.88 21.30
CA CYS A 303 5.36 -1.15 21.82
C CYS A 303 5.75 0.03 20.92
N ALA A 304 6.45 1.03 21.47
CA ALA A 304 7.10 2.09 20.70
C ALA A 304 8.48 1.65 20.17
N SER A 305 9.12 2.47 19.31
CA SER A 305 10.48 2.18 18.78
C SER A 305 11.61 2.36 19.80
N GLU A 306 11.40 3.16 20.84
CA GLU A 306 12.40 3.50 21.85
C GLU A 306 12.02 2.88 23.20
N ASN A 307 13.04 2.47 23.98
CA ASN A 307 12.92 2.00 25.36
C ASN A 307 12.23 0.63 25.60
N LEU A 308 12.10 -0.23 24.59
CA LEU A 308 11.75 -1.64 24.84
C LEU A 308 13.01 -2.43 25.21
N ASP A 309 13.09 -2.88 26.45
CA ASP A 309 14.09 -3.87 26.87
C ASP A 309 13.65 -5.26 26.40
N PHE A 310 14.33 -5.80 25.40
CA PHE A 310 13.99 -7.10 24.80
C PHE A 310 14.33 -8.29 25.72
N GLU A 311 15.04 -8.05 26.81
CA GLU A 311 15.48 -9.04 27.79
C GLU A 311 14.65 -9.00 29.10
N ARG A 312 13.60 -8.15 29.19
CA ARG A 312 12.76 -8.01 30.40
C ARG A 312 11.24 -8.05 30.14
N PHE A 313 10.54 -8.48 31.18
CA PHE A 313 9.13 -8.92 31.24
C PHE A 313 8.09 -7.78 31.25
N ALA A 314 6.93 -7.96 30.61
CA ALA A 314 5.90 -6.94 30.42
C ALA A 314 4.47 -7.19 31.05
N GLY A 315 4.20 -8.28 31.82
CA GLY A 315 2.92 -8.42 32.60
C GLY A 315 2.37 -9.86 32.85
N SER A 316 1.08 -10.08 33.22
CA SER A 316 0.39 -11.45 33.26
C SER A 316 -0.94 -11.66 32.43
N GLN A 317 -1.11 -12.78 31.68
CA GLN A 317 -2.36 -13.29 31.02
C GLN A 317 -2.34 -14.84 30.83
N SER A 318 -3.52 -15.48 30.71
CA SER A 318 -3.76 -16.95 30.68
C SER A 318 -4.29 -17.53 29.34
N THR A 319 -4.37 -18.86 29.28
CA THR A 319 -4.11 -19.82 28.17
C THR A 319 -5.07 -19.97 26.98
N GLY A 320 -4.52 -20.35 25.82
CA GLY A 320 -5.22 -21.07 24.73
C GLY A 320 -6.03 -20.21 23.77
N ALA A 321 -5.65 -18.94 23.64
CA ALA A 321 -6.49 -17.92 23.03
C ALA A 321 -5.98 -17.38 21.70
N THR A 322 -6.91 -17.10 20.79
CA THR A 322 -6.70 -16.07 19.76
C THR A 322 -6.90 -14.73 20.43
N VAL A 323 -5.84 -13.92 20.45
CA VAL A 323 -5.90 -12.54 20.92
C VAL A 323 -5.94 -11.64 19.70
N THR A 324 -7.11 -11.05 19.45
CA THR A 324 -7.25 -9.97 18.47
C THR A 324 -6.97 -8.65 19.18
N VAL A 325 -6.05 -7.87 18.64
CA VAL A 325 -5.75 -6.53 19.15
C VAL A 325 -6.46 -5.52 18.26
N HIS A 326 -7.17 -4.58 18.87
CA HIS A 326 -7.89 -3.49 18.20
C HIS A 326 -7.23 -2.17 18.58
N LEU A 327 -6.46 -1.60 17.66
CA LEU A 327 -5.75 -0.33 17.86
C LEU A 327 -6.44 0.78 17.07
N ASP A 328 -6.96 1.79 17.77
CA ASP A 328 -7.53 3.00 17.16
C ASP A 328 -6.52 4.15 17.32
N MET A 329 -5.75 4.41 16.26
CA MET A 329 -4.76 5.49 16.23
C MET A 329 -5.39 6.88 16.05
N ASN A 330 -6.68 6.97 15.74
CA ASN A 330 -7.41 8.23 15.73
C ASN A 330 -7.74 8.70 17.15
N LYS A 331 -8.20 7.77 17.98
CA LYS A 331 -8.55 8.02 19.39
C LYS A 331 -7.41 7.78 20.37
N ARG A 332 -6.29 7.20 19.89
CA ARG A 332 -5.16 6.76 20.72
C ARG A 332 -5.57 5.73 21.78
N THR A 333 -6.44 4.78 21.40
CA THR A 333 -6.95 3.74 22.30
C THR A 333 -6.60 2.35 21.80
N CYS A 334 -6.55 1.38 22.72
CA CYS A 334 -6.35 -0.03 22.41
C CYS A 334 -7.36 -0.88 23.19
N ALA A 335 -7.91 -1.89 22.53
CA ALA A 335 -8.77 -2.90 23.13
C ALA A 335 -8.36 -4.29 22.66
N PHE A 336 -8.80 -5.32 23.36
CA PHE A 336 -8.48 -6.71 23.06
C PHE A 336 -9.74 -7.54 22.96
N THR A 337 -9.74 -8.50 22.04
CA THR A 337 -10.71 -9.59 21.99
C THR A 337 -9.96 -10.89 22.22
N VAL A 338 -10.38 -11.66 23.22
CA VAL A 338 -9.76 -12.94 23.56
C VAL A 338 -10.81 -14.02 23.31
N ASN A 339 -10.55 -14.94 22.38
CA ASN A 339 -11.48 -16.01 22.01
C ASN A 339 -12.90 -15.50 21.69
N GLY A 340 -12.99 -14.41 20.93
CA GLY A 340 -14.27 -13.80 20.54
C GLY A 340 -14.96 -12.97 21.63
N THR A 341 -14.43 -12.93 22.85
CA THR A 341 -14.93 -12.04 23.91
C THR A 341 -14.20 -10.70 23.85
N ARG A 342 -14.91 -9.63 23.50
CA ARG A 342 -14.33 -8.27 23.45
C ARG A 342 -14.28 -7.65 24.84
N TYR A 343 -13.11 -7.14 25.21
CA TYR A 343 -12.87 -6.42 26.45
C TYR A 343 -12.98 -4.91 26.23
N ARG A 344 -13.17 -4.18 27.34
CA ARG A 344 -13.18 -2.71 27.31
C ARG A 344 -11.82 -2.17 26.89
N GLU A 345 -11.80 -0.96 26.36
CA GLU A 345 -10.56 -0.23 26.08
C GLU A 345 -9.70 -0.14 27.34
N VAL A 346 -8.38 -0.25 27.16
CA VAL A 346 -7.42 -0.16 28.27
C VAL A 346 -7.34 1.29 28.72
N SER A 347 -8.07 1.61 29.80
CA SER A 347 -8.23 2.98 30.32
C SER A 347 -6.94 3.64 30.80
N GLU A 348 -5.94 2.83 31.11
CA GLU A 348 -4.61 3.19 31.56
C GLU A 348 -3.71 3.67 30.42
N TRP A 349 -4.05 3.33 29.17
CA TRP A 349 -3.28 3.70 27.98
C TRP A 349 -3.87 4.99 27.38
N LYS A 350 -3.49 6.12 27.98
CA LYS A 350 -3.82 7.45 27.47
C LYS A 350 -2.68 7.97 26.60
N ASP A 351 -3.02 8.59 25.48
CA ASP A 351 -2.05 9.26 24.59
C ASP A 351 -0.97 8.33 24.01
N LEU A 352 -1.40 7.22 23.42
CA LEU A 352 -0.50 6.27 22.73
C LEU A 352 0.44 6.98 21.72
N PRO A 353 1.73 6.57 21.65
CA PRO A 353 2.70 7.13 20.72
C PRO A 353 2.21 7.13 19.26
N PRO A 354 2.73 8.06 18.42
CA PRO A 354 2.35 8.16 17.01
C PRO A 354 2.75 6.96 16.16
N LYS A 355 3.68 6.13 16.67
CA LYS A 355 4.28 5.00 16.00
C LYS A 355 4.36 3.83 16.97
N LEU A 356 3.67 2.73 16.65
CA LEU A 356 3.59 1.54 17.48
C LEU A 356 3.87 0.28 16.68
N TYR A 357 4.25 -0.80 17.35
CA TYR A 357 4.47 -2.11 16.75
C TYR A 357 3.71 -3.17 17.54
N PRO A 358 3.06 -4.15 16.88
CA PRO A 358 2.67 -5.38 17.54
C PRO A 358 3.86 -6.01 18.27
N VAL A 359 3.66 -6.46 19.51
CA VAL A 359 4.71 -7.10 20.32
C VAL A 359 4.15 -8.31 21.05
N VAL A 360 4.99 -9.33 21.18
CA VAL A 360 4.73 -10.48 22.04
C VAL A 360 5.92 -10.79 22.94
N SER A 361 5.62 -11.41 24.07
CA SER A 361 6.64 -11.94 24.98
C SER A 361 6.32 -13.39 25.32
N LEU A 362 7.34 -14.23 25.22
CA LEU A 362 7.24 -15.67 25.41
C LEU A 362 8.50 -16.24 26.05
N CYS A 363 8.36 -17.40 26.67
CA CYS A 363 9.45 -18.23 27.18
C CYS A 363 9.23 -19.69 26.76
N HIS A 364 10.16 -20.59 27.06
CA HIS A 364 9.94 -22.01 26.76
C HIS A 364 8.68 -22.56 27.45
N PRO A 365 7.80 -23.34 26.76
CA PRO A 365 7.89 -23.83 25.39
C PRO A 365 7.00 -23.06 24.37
N GLY A 366 6.87 -21.75 24.54
CA GLY A 366 5.95 -20.89 23.78
C GLY A 366 6.23 -20.88 22.28
N ARG A 367 5.16 -20.84 21.49
CA ARG A 367 5.19 -20.68 20.02
C ARG A 367 3.98 -19.88 19.58
N PHE A 368 4.20 -18.66 19.08
CA PHE A 368 3.14 -17.74 18.70
C PHE A 368 3.23 -17.38 17.22
N ARG A 369 2.06 -17.24 16.58
CA ARG A 369 1.90 -16.77 15.21
C ARG A 369 1.22 -15.41 15.19
N ILE A 370 1.62 -14.54 14.27
CA ILE A 370 0.93 -13.29 13.97
C ILE A 370 0.31 -13.35 12.58
N GLN A 371 -0.87 -12.76 12.41
CA GLN A 371 -1.58 -12.72 11.14
C GLN A 371 -2.55 -11.52 11.07
N PRO A 372 -2.97 -11.09 9.87
CA PRO A 372 -4.04 -10.11 9.74
C PRO A 372 -5.35 -10.64 10.33
N HIS A 373 -6.09 -9.77 11.03
CA HIS A 373 -7.41 -10.11 11.51
C HIS A 373 -8.39 -10.22 10.34
N ARG A 374 -9.09 -11.36 10.23
CA ARG A 374 -10.14 -11.56 9.23
C ARG A 374 -11.50 -11.44 9.91
N LYS A 375 -12.25 -10.39 9.55
CA LYS A 375 -13.66 -10.30 9.93
C LYS A 375 -14.41 -11.39 9.17
N ASN A 376 -14.93 -12.36 9.91
CA ASN A 376 -15.86 -13.35 9.37
C ASN A 376 -17.22 -12.73 9.10
#